data_AF-A0A4Q4S0P8-F1
#
_entry.id   AF-A0A4Q4S0P8-F1
#
_cell.length_a   1.000
_cell.length_b   1.000
_cell.length_c   1.000
_cell.angle_alpha   90.00
_cell.angle_beta   90.00
_cell.angle_gamma   90.00
#
_symmetry.space_group_name_H-M   'P 1'
#
loop_
_entity.id
_entity.type
_entity.pdbx_description
1 polymer ?
#
loop_
_entity_poly.entity_id
_entity_poly.type
_entity_poly.pdbx_seq_one_letter_code
_entity_poly.pdbx_strand_id
1 'polypeptide(L)'
;MSLQPPSKASPDPAFMNHLIHAFSSPSRRLIYYVQLYMRYYIPMLLGLWLLSSVMAQDIPTEWLNETITNCSTITDNYVGNAQLRFQFKDWVNRGRCIRQGTDGGGPYKTYLCYSRLQSAIANNLNEIRKAEYNGAAGVLALLPTIGALLGTPTNEIWRLLTMIPFGGFLAMACSFGGAILPVKIKDYESAFMKKNIKGDLRGSYSSLALPTTIDSNDQNRIKERADILMRRVQKKLQSGAQKKVPKMYILVGLTGMSILLLSAQVAMIVVELGAILPWWCISKWWVHLWYMMVILSAAIDNYVQLPFEKQWRLCLSDVPYDLTVLGGDDITNHLAGQKHETENVKTALKQLKSFKTGTVKFTGRQQSRADAINTLFVQVSVTSHSHNWRRTFTRSLSKITSIAVFIVGTACFASAQLLSIAIATFILTCVLGAGVFSRAITSWIVAGIETADPMLHFVADEDEEAYYVLARLFMINLDDTAKPTRRKVQVELGGNIFVDRRRITTRSPWPARFLGILTSPYDVARAVYKTKEDDGVYDLHNLESGLDRTSSSQQPLLRPALTSKSTFKTDISETVSMNRQALSRQSTFQSLGRISSD
;
A
#
# COMPACT_ATOMS: atom_id res chain seq x y z
N MET A 1 -5.69 60.76 12.17
CA MET A 1 -6.40 59.60 11.58
C MET A 1 -5.67 58.34 12.01
N SER A 2 -6.26 57.57 12.91
CA SER A 2 -5.68 56.36 13.52
C SER A 2 -6.33 55.13 12.89
N LEU A 3 -5.55 54.35 12.13
CA LEU A 3 -6.00 53.10 11.51
C LEU A 3 -6.03 51.97 12.56
N GLN A 4 -7.24 51.45 12.83
CA GLN A 4 -7.43 50.23 13.62
C GLN A 4 -6.97 48.99 12.82
N PRO A 5 -6.32 48.00 13.45
CA PRO A 5 -5.98 46.75 12.80
C PRO A 5 -7.21 45.84 12.67
N PRO A 6 -7.29 44.98 11.65
CA PRO A 6 -8.43 44.11 11.41
C PRO A 6 -8.54 43.03 12.49
N SER A 7 -9.76 42.84 13.00
CA SER A 7 -10.11 41.81 13.97
C SER A 7 -9.87 40.41 13.40
N LYS A 8 -9.08 39.60 14.10
CA LYS A 8 -8.93 38.17 13.84
C LYS A 8 -10.29 37.48 14.02
N ALA A 9 -10.87 37.02 12.90
CA ALA A 9 -12.02 36.13 12.93
C ALA A 9 -11.62 34.81 13.59
N SER A 10 -12.18 34.51 14.76
CA SER A 10 -12.05 33.20 15.40
C SER A 10 -12.87 32.17 14.62
N PRO A 11 -12.32 31.00 14.29
CA PRO A 11 -13.08 29.97 13.59
C PRO A 11 -14.22 29.46 14.47
N ASP A 12 -15.39 29.36 13.85
CA ASP A 12 -16.65 29.00 14.49
C ASP A 12 -16.55 27.60 15.12
N PRO A 13 -16.76 27.42 16.45
CA PRO A 13 -16.65 26.12 17.11
C PRO A 13 -17.67 25.10 16.60
N ALA A 14 -18.75 25.56 15.97
CA ALA A 14 -19.71 24.71 15.27
C ALA A 14 -19.09 24.01 14.05
N PHE A 15 -18.21 24.67 13.30
CA PHE A 15 -17.52 24.08 12.15
C PHE A 15 -16.50 23.01 12.59
N MET A 16 -15.78 23.26 13.69
CA MET A 16 -14.85 22.29 14.27
C MET A 16 -15.56 21.08 14.89
N ASN A 17 -16.70 21.27 15.57
CA ASN A 17 -17.49 20.16 16.09
C ASN A 17 -18.20 19.36 14.98
N HIS A 18 -18.60 20.00 13.88
CA HIS A 18 -19.16 19.30 12.72
C HIS A 18 -18.09 18.53 11.94
N LEU A 19 -16.85 19.03 11.90
CA LEU A 19 -15.68 18.28 11.43
C LEU A 19 -15.46 17.06 12.33
N ILE A 20 -15.38 17.23 13.66
CA ILE A 20 -15.12 16.15 14.62
C ILE A 20 -16.20 15.04 14.58
N HIS A 21 -17.49 15.38 14.44
CA HIS A 21 -18.56 14.39 14.30
C HIS A 21 -18.64 13.71 12.93
N ALA A 22 -18.28 14.41 11.84
CA ALA A 22 -18.18 13.81 10.51
C ALA A 22 -17.03 12.78 10.39
N PHE A 23 -16.08 12.78 11.35
CA PHE A 23 -14.94 11.87 11.36
C PHE A 23 -15.19 10.52 12.04
N SER A 24 -16.37 10.11 12.49
CA SER A 24 -16.49 8.97 13.42
C SER A 24 -16.38 7.52 12.86
N SER A 25 -16.19 7.28 11.55
CA SER A 25 -15.99 5.90 11.05
C SER A 25 -14.79 5.73 10.11
N PRO A 26 -13.80 4.86 10.44
CA PRO A 26 -12.57 4.70 9.67
C PRO A 26 -12.78 4.11 8.26
N SER A 27 -13.86 3.36 8.05
CA SER A 27 -14.23 2.83 6.73
C SER A 27 -14.82 3.91 5.82
N ARG A 28 -15.66 4.82 6.34
CA ARG A 28 -16.07 6.01 5.57
C ARG A 28 -14.92 6.98 5.42
N ARG A 29 -13.98 7.10 6.38
CA ARG A 29 -12.75 7.88 6.19
C ARG A 29 -11.92 7.33 5.03
N LEU A 30 -11.70 6.02 4.92
CA LEU A 30 -10.92 5.47 3.81
C LEU A 30 -11.67 5.60 2.48
N ILE A 31 -12.97 5.29 2.45
CA ILE A 31 -13.78 5.47 1.23
C ILE A 31 -13.83 6.95 0.87
N TYR A 32 -13.96 7.85 1.83
CA TYR A 32 -13.90 9.29 1.62
C TYR A 32 -12.51 9.73 1.20
N TYR A 33 -11.40 9.24 1.77
CA TYR A 33 -10.05 9.61 1.36
C TYR A 33 -9.65 8.99 0.02
N VAL A 34 -10.15 7.81 -0.33
CA VAL A 34 -9.96 7.20 -1.65
C VAL A 34 -10.90 7.85 -2.66
N GLN A 35 -12.12 8.21 -2.28
CA GLN A 35 -13.01 9.00 -3.13
C GLN A 35 -12.51 10.42 -3.25
N LEU A 36 -11.93 11.04 -2.23
CA LEU A 36 -11.32 12.38 -2.24
C LEU A 36 -10.02 12.28 -3.04
N TYR A 37 -9.18 11.28 -2.80
CA TYR A 37 -8.01 11.05 -3.64
C TYR A 37 -8.42 10.80 -5.08
N MET A 38 -9.38 9.93 -5.41
CA MET A 38 -9.85 9.76 -6.79
C MET A 38 -10.57 11.02 -7.32
N ARG A 39 -11.34 11.74 -6.49
CA ARG A 39 -12.07 12.97 -6.86
C ARG A 39 -11.20 14.21 -6.91
N TYR A 40 -9.97 14.17 -6.43
CA TYR A 40 -9.01 15.26 -6.59
C TYR A 40 -7.88 14.83 -7.52
N TYR A 41 -7.36 13.62 -7.39
CA TYR A 41 -6.33 13.03 -8.26
C TYR A 41 -6.86 12.77 -9.67
N ILE A 42 -8.08 12.24 -9.89
CA ILE A 42 -8.61 12.11 -11.26
C ILE A 42 -8.81 13.49 -11.87
N PRO A 43 -9.49 14.49 -11.28
CA PRO A 43 -9.59 15.81 -11.88
C PRO A 43 -8.33 16.67 -11.75
N MET A 44 -7.31 16.28 -10.99
CA MET A 44 -5.97 16.89 -11.03
C MET A 44 -5.15 16.26 -12.14
N LEU A 45 -5.23 14.94 -12.38
CA LEU A 45 -4.65 14.28 -13.56
C LEU A 45 -5.35 14.77 -14.81
N LEU A 46 -6.68 14.73 -14.81
CA LEU A 46 -7.58 15.18 -15.86
C LEU A 46 -7.59 16.71 -15.93
N GLY A 47 -7.26 17.41 -14.86
CA GLY A 47 -7.01 18.86 -14.84
C GLY A 47 -5.63 19.19 -15.39
N LEU A 48 -4.59 18.42 -15.10
CA LEU A 48 -3.29 18.50 -15.79
C LEU A 48 -3.43 18.12 -17.27
N TRP A 49 -4.28 17.13 -17.56
CA TRP A 49 -4.68 16.69 -18.90
C TRP A 49 -5.42 17.82 -19.64
N LEU A 50 -6.42 18.44 -18.98
CA LEU A 50 -7.25 19.49 -19.57
C LEU A 50 -6.53 20.84 -19.61
N LEU A 51 -5.75 21.23 -18.61
CA LEU A 51 -4.90 22.43 -18.65
C LEU A 51 -3.85 22.31 -19.76
N SER A 52 -3.34 21.11 -20.05
CA SER A 52 -2.45 20.91 -21.19
C SER A 52 -3.15 21.14 -22.53
N SER A 53 -4.46 20.86 -22.63
CA SER A 53 -5.28 21.17 -23.81
C SER A 53 -5.81 22.62 -23.85
N VAL A 54 -6.12 23.23 -22.70
CA VAL A 54 -6.67 24.58 -22.61
C VAL A 54 -5.59 25.64 -22.85
N MET A 55 -4.34 25.40 -22.42
CA MET A 55 -3.19 26.25 -22.76
C MET A 55 -2.78 26.17 -24.24
N ALA A 56 -3.47 25.37 -25.07
CA ALA A 56 -3.21 25.26 -26.51
C ALA A 56 -4.22 26.02 -27.39
N GLN A 57 -5.24 26.67 -26.81
CA GLN A 57 -6.42 27.09 -27.56
C GLN A 57 -6.50 28.58 -27.91
N ASP A 58 -5.60 29.44 -27.43
CA ASP A 58 -5.60 30.87 -27.73
C ASP A 58 -4.46 31.27 -28.68
N ILE A 59 -4.43 30.69 -29.89
CA ILE A 59 -3.63 31.24 -31.00
C ILE A 59 -4.61 31.58 -32.14
N PRO A 60 -4.75 32.86 -32.52
CA PRO A 60 -5.72 33.30 -33.52
C PRO A 60 -5.46 32.63 -34.89
N THR A 61 -6.52 32.06 -35.45
CA THR A 61 -6.53 31.17 -36.62
C THR A 61 -6.35 31.88 -37.98
N GLU A 62 -6.10 33.19 -37.99
CA GLU A 62 -6.16 34.01 -39.21
C GLU A 62 -4.86 34.01 -40.04
N TRP A 63 -3.77 33.37 -39.56
CA TRP A 63 -2.49 33.25 -40.28
C TRP A 63 -2.20 31.86 -40.86
N LEU A 64 -3.17 30.93 -40.82
CA LEU A 64 -2.90 29.52 -41.05
C LEU A 64 -2.61 29.15 -42.52
N ASN A 65 -2.98 29.90 -43.56
CA ASN A 65 -2.92 29.33 -44.91
C ASN A 65 -1.56 29.34 -45.62
N GLU A 66 -0.52 30.04 -45.12
CA GLU A 66 0.79 30.08 -45.81
C GLU A 66 2.02 29.70 -44.96
N THR A 67 1.88 29.50 -43.64
CA THR A 67 3.02 29.22 -42.72
C THR A 67 2.97 27.83 -42.05
N ILE A 68 2.00 26.97 -42.39
CA ILE A 68 1.74 25.68 -41.72
C ILE A 68 2.88 24.65 -41.82
N THR A 69 3.84 24.80 -42.74
CA THR A 69 4.88 23.79 -42.98
C THR A 69 6.19 24.04 -42.24
N ASN A 70 6.43 25.25 -41.72
CA ASN A 70 7.68 25.58 -41.03
C ASN A 70 7.48 25.66 -39.51
N CYS A 71 7.64 24.50 -38.85
CA CYS A 71 7.77 24.42 -37.39
C CYS A 71 9.21 24.69 -36.90
N SER A 72 10.05 25.31 -37.72
CA SER A 72 11.40 25.73 -37.35
C SER A 72 11.36 27.06 -36.59
N THR A 73 12.19 27.19 -35.55
CA THR A 73 12.37 28.46 -34.83
C THR A 73 13.63 29.15 -35.33
N ILE A 74 13.70 30.49 -35.25
CA ILE A 74 14.88 31.28 -35.65
C ILE A 74 16.14 30.81 -34.90
N THR A 75 15.96 30.28 -33.69
CA THR A 75 16.99 29.70 -32.82
C THR A 75 17.62 28.41 -33.36
N ASP A 76 16.99 27.75 -34.33
CA ASP A 76 17.50 26.51 -34.94
C ASP A 76 18.61 26.74 -35.97
N ASN A 77 18.62 27.93 -36.59
CA ASN A 77 19.57 28.27 -37.63
C ASN A 77 20.96 28.67 -37.08
N TYR A 78 21.11 28.79 -35.76
CA TYR A 78 22.38 29.15 -35.14
C TYR A 78 23.25 27.91 -34.89
N VAL A 79 24.21 27.73 -35.79
CA VAL A 79 25.28 26.72 -35.75
C VAL A 79 26.21 27.01 -34.55
N GLY A 80 26.09 26.25 -33.47
CA GLY A 80 26.94 26.43 -32.27
C GLY A 80 26.33 26.04 -30.91
N ASN A 81 25.20 25.32 -30.88
CA ASN A 81 24.42 25.05 -29.66
C ASN A 81 25.04 24.07 -28.63
N ALA A 82 26.33 23.78 -28.70
CA ALA A 82 27.03 23.23 -27.53
C ALA A 82 27.24 24.29 -26.43
N GLN A 83 27.21 25.59 -26.77
CA GLN A 83 27.46 26.70 -25.83
C GLN A 83 26.20 27.50 -25.41
N LEU A 84 25.06 27.29 -26.07
CA LEU A 84 23.84 28.08 -25.85
C LEU A 84 22.87 27.33 -24.93
N ARG A 85 22.24 28.10 -24.03
CA ARG A 85 21.24 27.61 -23.07
C ARG A 85 20.13 26.87 -23.83
N PHE A 86 19.87 25.62 -23.47
CA PHE A 86 18.75 24.84 -24.00
C PHE A 86 17.43 25.63 -23.82
N GLN A 87 16.82 26.05 -24.92
CA GLN A 87 15.60 26.86 -24.92
C GLN A 87 14.37 25.96 -24.83
N PHE A 88 13.99 25.63 -23.59
CA PHE A 88 12.87 24.73 -23.30
C PHE A 88 11.55 25.14 -24.00
N LYS A 89 11.24 26.43 -24.02
CA LYS A 89 10.00 26.95 -24.61
C LYS A 89 9.93 26.69 -26.11
N ASP A 90 11.00 26.96 -26.84
CA ASP A 90 11.08 26.75 -28.29
C ASP A 90 10.98 25.25 -28.63
N TRP A 91 11.66 24.41 -27.85
CA TRP A 91 11.60 22.96 -27.99
C TRP A 91 10.17 22.41 -27.81
N VAL A 92 9.46 22.84 -26.76
CA VAL A 92 8.05 22.46 -26.54
C VAL A 92 7.15 23.00 -27.65
N ASN A 93 7.34 24.26 -28.05
CA ASN A 93 6.52 24.88 -29.10
C ASN A 93 6.68 24.16 -30.44
N ARG A 94 7.89 23.70 -30.78
CA ARG A 94 8.14 22.86 -31.96
C ARG A 94 7.36 21.55 -31.89
N GLY A 95 7.46 20.84 -30.76
CA GLY A 95 6.74 19.59 -30.55
C GLY A 95 5.22 19.75 -30.66
N ARG A 96 4.69 20.87 -30.17
CA ARG A 96 3.27 21.25 -30.30
C ARG A 96 2.89 21.61 -31.74
N CYS A 97 3.69 22.42 -32.43
CA CYS A 97 3.46 22.81 -33.84
C CYS A 97 3.34 21.59 -34.76
N ILE A 98 4.24 20.61 -34.59
CA ILE A 98 4.23 19.39 -35.40
C ILE A 98 2.94 18.59 -35.18
N ARG A 99 2.43 18.52 -33.94
CA ARG A 99 1.20 17.80 -33.58
C ARG A 99 -0.08 18.63 -33.71
N GLN A 100 0.00 19.90 -34.08
CA GLN A 100 -1.18 20.78 -34.08
C GLN A 100 -2.22 20.29 -35.10
N GLY A 101 -3.48 20.13 -34.67
CA GLY A 101 -4.55 19.65 -35.56
C GLY A 101 -4.51 18.16 -35.89
N THR A 102 -3.67 17.37 -35.22
CA THR A 102 -3.62 15.90 -35.39
C THR A 102 -4.54 15.17 -34.41
N ASP A 103 -5.30 15.90 -33.59
CA ASP A 103 -6.22 15.34 -32.61
C ASP A 103 -7.37 14.57 -33.28
N GLY A 104 -7.73 13.41 -32.75
CA GLY A 104 -8.83 12.57 -33.27
C GLY A 104 -8.45 11.45 -34.24
N GLY A 105 -7.16 11.25 -34.53
CA GLY A 105 -6.67 10.09 -35.28
C GLY A 105 -7.05 10.06 -36.78
N GLY A 106 -6.50 9.08 -37.50
CA GLY A 106 -6.78 8.84 -38.93
C GLY A 106 -5.55 9.02 -39.84
N PRO A 107 -5.55 8.38 -41.03
CA PRO A 107 -4.39 8.31 -41.91
C PRO A 107 -3.92 9.69 -42.41
N TYR A 108 -4.85 10.57 -42.77
CA TYR A 108 -4.55 11.94 -43.21
C TYR A 108 -3.82 12.76 -42.14
N LYS A 109 -4.28 12.67 -40.88
CA LYS A 109 -3.67 13.39 -39.76
C LYS A 109 -2.29 12.83 -39.40
N THR A 110 -2.09 11.52 -39.51
CA THR A 110 -0.77 10.90 -39.31
C THR A 110 0.20 11.39 -40.37
N TYR A 111 -0.24 11.43 -41.63
CA TYR A 111 0.56 11.96 -42.74
C TYR A 111 0.91 13.44 -42.52
N LEU A 112 -0.03 14.25 -42.07
CA LEU A 112 0.22 15.67 -41.77
C LEU A 112 1.27 15.85 -40.67
N CYS A 113 1.17 15.08 -39.58
CA CYS A 113 2.16 15.08 -38.49
C CYS A 113 3.55 14.69 -39.00
N TYR A 114 3.63 13.60 -39.78
CA TYR A 114 4.87 13.10 -40.34
C TYR A 114 5.51 14.10 -41.33
N SER A 115 4.70 14.72 -42.19
CA SER A 115 5.16 15.73 -43.16
C SER A 115 5.76 16.96 -42.45
N ARG A 116 5.10 17.46 -41.40
CA ARG A 116 5.64 18.57 -40.58
C ARG A 116 6.91 18.18 -39.83
N LEU A 117 6.96 16.96 -39.29
CA LEU A 117 8.16 16.43 -38.66
C LEU A 117 9.32 16.36 -39.67
N GLN A 118 9.07 15.83 -40.87
CA GLN A 118 10.07 15.73 -41.92
C GLN A 118 10.54 17.11 -42.40
N SER A 119 9.65 18.09 -42.52
CA SER A 119 9.99 19.49 -42.81
C SER A 119 10.90 20.10 -41.73
N ALA A 120 10.52 19.92 -40.45
CA ALA A 120 11.31 20.41 -39.32
C ALA A 120 12.71 19.78 -39.24
N ILE A 121 12.82 18.49 -39.56
CA ILE A 121 14.10 17.79 -39.65
C ILE A 121 14.88 18.28 -40.86
N ALA A 122 14.24 18.37 -42.04
CA ALA A 122 14.89 18.75 -43.31
C ALA A 122 15.56 20.13 -43.25
N ASN A 123 14.90 21.10 -42.64
CA ASN A 123 15.40 22.47 -42.55
C ASN A 123 16.59 22.62 -41.57
N ASN A 124 16.81 21.66 -40.67
CA ASN A 124 17.83 21.71 -39.61
C ASN A 124 18.71 20.44 -39.53
N LEU A 125 18.84 19.74 -40.68
CA LEU A 125 19.16 18.32 -40.82
C LEU A 125 20.49 17.85 -40.21
N ASN A 126 21.49 18.70 -40.05
CA ASN A 126 22.84 18.26 -39.69
C ASN A 126 23.21 18.47 -38.21
N GLU A 127 22.81 19.57 -37.57
CA GLU A 127 23.30 19.89 -36.22
C GLU A 127 22.29 19.51 -35.13
N ILE A 128 21.00 19.77 -35.35
CA ILE A 128 19.93 19.31 -34.45
C ILE A 128 19.90 17.79 -34.41
N ARG A 129 20.04 17.16 -35.58
CA ARG A 129 20.08 15.71 -35.70
C ARG A 129 21.23 15.11 -34.92
N LYS A 130 22.46 15.63 -35.01
CA LYS A 130 23.60 15.11 -34.22
C LYS A 130 23.35 15.24 -32.71
N ALA A 131 22.89 16.40 -32.23
CA ALA A 131 22.69 16.65 -30.81
C ALA A 131 21.56 15.81 -30.20
N GLU A 132 20.46 15.60 -30.94
CA GLU A 132 19.29 14.86 -30.48
C GLU A 132 19.46 13.34 -30.63
N TYR A 133 20.13 12.86 -31.69
CA TYR A 133 20.51 11.46 -31.78
C TYR A 133 21.44 11.06 -30.63
N ASN A 134 22.36 11.94 -30.21
CA ASN A 134 23.19 11.71 -29.03
C ASN A 134 22.37 11.64 -27.73
N GLY A 135 21.27 12.42 -27.63
CA GLY A 135 20.33 12.36 -26.51
C GLY A 135 19.60 11.02 -26.44
N ALA A 136 19.02 10.58 -27.56
CA ALA A 136 18.39 9.27 -27.68
C ALA A 136 19.38 8.13 -27.35
N ALA A 137 20.57 8.13 -27.97
CA ALA A 137 21.62 7.15 -27.70
C ALA A 137 22.06 7.14 -26.23
N GLY A 138 22.15 8.31 -25.59
CA GLY A 138 22.45 8.44 -24.16
C GLY A 138 21.39 7.78 -23.27
N VAL A 139 20.09 7.98 -23.58
CA VAL A 139 19.00 7.28 -22.87
C VAL A 139 19.11 5.78 -23.04
N LEU A 140 19.36 5.30 -24.26
CA LEU A 140 19.50 3.87 -24.55
C LEU A 140 20.67 3.23 -23.82
N ALA A 141 21.80 3.94 -23.71
CA ALA A 141 22.95 3.48 -22.95
C ALA A 141 22.67 3.44 -21.44
N LEU A 142 21.80 4.33 -20.94
CA LEU A 142 21.49 4.44 -19.52
C LEU A 142 20.34 3.53 -19.07
N LEU A 143 19.44 3.10 -19.95
CA LEU A 143 18.35 2.18 -19.57
C LEU A 143 18.86 0.84 -18.97
N PRO A 144 19.86 0.15 -19.54
CA PRO A 144 20.45 -1.04 -18.92
C PRO A 144 21.13 -0.77 -17.58
N THR A 145 21.79 0.38 -17.42
CA THR A 145 22.46 0.73 -16.15
C THR A 145 21.45 1.10 -15.07
N ILE A 146 20.36 1.77 -15.41
CA ILE A 146 19.19 1.97 -14.53
C ILE A 146 18.62 0.62 -14.12
N GLY A 147 18.44 -0.29 -15.08
CA GLY A 147 17.99 -1.65 -14.84
C GLY A 147 18.93 -2.43 -13.93
N ALA A 148 20.24 -2.24 -14.02
CA ALA A 148 21.22 -2.89 -13.15
C ALA A 148 21.26 -2.29 -11.73
N LEU A 149 21.26 -0.96 -11.61
CA LEU A 149 21.25 -0.24 -10.33
C LEU A 149 19.94 -0.48 -9.56
N LEU A 150 18.82 -0.49 -10.28
CA LEU A 150 17.49 -0.81 -9.75
C LEU A 150 17.18 -2.32 -9.82
N GLY A 151 18.09 -3.15 -10.31
CA GLY A 151 17.82 -4.57 -10.57
C GLY A 151 18.08 -5.49 -9.40
N THR A 152 18.85 -5.04 -8.40
CA THR A 152 19.13 -5.88 -7.23
C THR A 152 17.84 -6.17 -6.47
N PRO A 153 17.49 -7.46 -6.24
CA PRO A 153 16.29 -7.80 -5.50
C PRO A 153 16.34 -7.25 -4.09
N THR A 154 15.41 -6.33 -3.79
CA THR A 154 15.30 -5.70 -2.47
C THR A 154 14.25 -6.42 -1.65
N ASN A 155 14.70 -7.16 -0.65
CA ASN A 155 13.82 -7.83 0.31
C ASN A 155 12.85 -6.84 1.00
N GLU A 156 13.22 -5.56 1.09
CA GLU A 156 12.41 -4.51 1.68
C GLU A 156 11.14 -4.23 0.88
N ILE A 157 11.21 -4.14 -0.46
CA ILE A 157 10.01 -3.86 -1.28
C ILE A 157 9.04 -5.03 -1.17
N TRP A 158 9.53 -6.26 -1.16
CA TRP A 158 8.67 -7.42 -0.97
C TRP A 158 8.05 -7.46 0.44
N ARG A 159 8.80 -7.14 1.49
CA ARG A 159 8.24 -6.98 2.85
C ARG A 159 7.19 -5.89 2.89
N LEU A 160 7.44 -4.74 2.25
CA LEU A 160 6.46 -3.67 2.18
C LEU A 160 5.22 -4.13 1.40
N LEU A 161 5.38 -4.84 0.29
CA LEU A 161 4.28 -5.39 -0.51
C LEU A 161 3.44 -6.40 0.26
N THR A 162 4.06 -7.24 1.10
CA THR A 162 3.31 -8.20 1.94
C THR A 162 2.65 -7.50 3.12
N MET A 163 3.32 -6.56 3.78
CA MET A 163 2.79 -5.82 4.93
C MET A 163 1.71 -4.80 4.52
N ILE A 164 1.98 -3.99 3.50
CA ILE A 164 1.17 -2.88 2.96
C ILE A 164 1.19 -2.94 1.42
N PRO A 165 0.32 -3.76 0.79
CA PRO A 165 0.35 -4.00 -0.64
C PRO A 165 0.34 -2.75 -1.51
N PHE A 166 -0.44 -1.73 -1.13
CA PHE A 166 -0.44 -0.45 -1.83
C PHE A 166 0.93 0.25 -1.81
N GLY A 167 1.61 0.24 -0.65
CA GLY A 167 2.94 0.81 -0.50
C GLY A 167 4.00 0.06 -1.31
N GLY A 168 3.91 -1.28 -1.34
CA GLY A 168 4.80 -2.08 -2.17
C GLY A 168 4.59 -1.85 -3.67
N PHE A 169 3.34 -1.70 -4.13
CA PHE A 169 3.04 -1.35 -5.51
C PHE A 169 3.54 0.06 -5.87
N LEU A 170 3.38 1.03 -4.97
CA LEU A 170 3.88 2.39 -5.16
C LEU A 170 5.41 2.42 -5.25
N ALA A 171 6.10 1.68 -4.38
CA ALA A 171 7.55 1.51 -4.43
C ALA A 171 8.00 0.83 -5.73
N MET A 172 7.30 -0.22 -6.16
CA MET A 172 7.53 -0.90 -7.44
C MET A 172 7.38 0.05 -8.63
N ALA A 173 6.34 0.89 -8.62
CA ALA A 173 6.13 1.90 -9.64
C ALA A 173 7.31 2.88 -9.67
N CYS A 174 7.68 3.47 -8.52
CA CYS A 174 8.81 4.39 -8.44
C CYS A 174 10.14 3.76 -8.88
N SER A 175 10.32 2.46 -8.68
CA SER A 175 11.54 1.72 -9.03
C SER A 175 11.51 1.11 -10.44
N PHE A 176 10.66 1.59 -11.35
CA PHE A 176 10.57 1.09 -12.74
C PHE A 176 10.35 -0.42 -12.83
N GLY A 177 9.65 -1.01 -11.86
CA GLY A 177 9.39 -2.43 -11.88
C GLY A 177 10.63 -3.32 -11.68
N GLY A 178 11.69 -2.80 -11.04
CA GLY A 178 12.87 -3.60 -10.65
C GLY A 178 12.48 -4.92 -9.97
N ALA A 179 13.33 -5.95 -10.10
CA ALA A 179 13.06 -7.26 -9.53
C ALA A 179 12.84 -7.14 -8.01
N ILE A 180 11.69 -7.60 -7.51
CA ILE A 180 11.30 -7.42 -6.09
C ILE A 180 11.43 -8.70 -5.30
N LEU A 181 11.40 -9.85 -5.97
CA LEU A 181 11.31 -11.13 -5.30
C LEU A 181 12.67 -11.74 -4.98
N PRO A 182 12.84 -12.25 -3.75
CA PRO A 182 13.95 -13.14 -3.45
C PRO A 182 13.89 -14.38 -4.36
N VAL A 183 15.05 -14.82 -4.85
CA VAL A 183 15.13 -15.98 -5.76
C VAL A 183 14.98 -17.30 -5.01
N LYS A 184 15.43 -17.37 -3.75
CA LYS A 184 15.41 -18.60 -2.94
C LYS A 184 14.35 -18.52 -1.85
N ILE A 185 13.63 -19.62 -1.60
CA ILE A 185 12.62 -19.74 -0.52
C ILE A 185 13.24 -19.37 0.84
N LYS A 186 14.50 -19.77 1.09
CA LYS A 186 15.26 -19.42 2.30
C LYS A 186 15.41 -17.92 2.51
N ASP A 187 15.41 -17.12 1.44
CA ASP A 187 15.50 -15.67 1.54
C ASP A 187 14.16 -15.08 2.04
N TYR A 188 13.02 -15.70 1.75
CA TYR A 188 11.71 -15.31 2.28
C TYR A 188 11.61 -15.57 3.79
N GLU A 189 12.07 -16.73 4.24
CA GLU A 189 12.10 -17.09 5.66
C GLU A 189 13.10 -16.22 6.41
N SER A 190 14.33 -16.11 5.89
CA SER A 190 15.36 -15.27 6.49
C SER A 190 14.95 -13.79 6.47
N ALA A 191 14.11 -13.35 5.54
CA ALA A 191 13.64 -11.99 5.54
C ALA A 191 12.86 -11.67 6.82
N PHE A 192 11.94 -12.54 7.23
CA PHE A 192 11.19 -12.35 8.46
C PHE A 192 11.96 -12.75 9.73
N MET A 193 13.02 -13.56 9.61
CA MET A 193 13.75 -14.11 10.76
C MET A 193 15.06 -13.39 11.11
N LYS A 194 15.82 -12.91 10.11
CA LYS A 194 17.25 -12.54 10.24
C LYS A 194 17.53 -11.28 11.08
N LYS A 195 16.53 -10.43 11.36
CA LYS A 195 16.73 -9.21 12.19
C LYS A 195 16.24 -9.31 13.63
N ASN A 196 15.57 -10.40 14.03
CA ASN A 196 15.31 -10.70 15.44
C ASN A 196 16.58 -11.07 16.24
N ILE A 197 17.76 -11.02 15.60
CA ILE A 197 19.06 -11.43 16.18
C ILE A 197 19.91 -10.21 16.61
N LYS A 198 19.58 -8.97 16.19
CA LYS A 198 20.41 -7.78 16.49
C LYS A 198 19.97 -6.96 17.71
N GLY A 199 18.87 -7.29 18.38
CA GLY A 199 18.42 -6.63 19.61
C GLY A 199 18.03 -7.63 20.70
N ASP A 200 18.78 -7.63 21.80
CA ASP A 200 18.52 -8.24 23.11
C ASP A 200 18.34 -9.76 23.29
N LEU A 201 18.32 -10.57 22.23
CA LEU A 201 18.30 -12.04 22.39
C LEU A 201 19.37 -12.71 21.54
N ARG A 202 20.65 -12.39 21.84
CA ARG A 202 21.80 -13.14 21.31
C ARG A 202 21.90 -14.59 21.83
N GLY A 203 20.96 -15.02 22.68
CA GLY A 203 20.88 -16.39 23.22
C GLY A 203 19.69 -17.23 22.74
N SER A 204 18.77 -16.67 21.95
CA SER A 204 17.63 -17.45 21.44
C SER A 204 17.86 -17.76 19.97
N TYR A 205 18.43 -18.95 19.71
CA TYR A 205 18.52 -19.53 18.39
C TYR A 205 17.16 -19.35 17.69
N SER A 206 17.16 -18.68 16.54
CA SER A 206 15.97 -18.57 15.68
C SER A 206 15.76 -19.94 15.03
N SER A 207 15.30 -20.91 15.83
CA SER A 207 15.19 -22.35 15.53
C SER A 207 13.99 -22.68 14.65
N LEU A 208 13.84 -21.95 13.55
CA LEU A 208 12.98 -22.37 12.44
C LEU A 208 13.83 -22.78 11.23
N ALA A 209 15.13 -23.01 11.45
CA ALA A 209 15.96 -23.81 10.56
C ALA A 209 15.63 -25.28 10.82
N LEU A 210 14.94 -25.91 9.86
CA LEU A 210 14.54 -27.31 9.93
C LEU A 210 15.76 -28.25 10.02
N PRO A 211 15.67 -29.35 10.79
CA PRO A 211 16.47 -30.54 10.54
C PRO A 211 16.11 -31.12 9.17
N THR A 212 17.10 -31.28 8.29
CA THR A 212 16.95 -31.81 6.92
C THR A 212 16.81 -33.34 6.83
N THR A 213 16.63 -34.04 7.95
CA THR A 213 16.53 -35.49 7.95
C THR A 213 15.08 -35.93 7.71
N ILE A 214 14.83 -36.28 6.45
CA ILE A 214 13.60 -36.88 5.93
C ILE A 214 13.63 -38.35 6.35
N ASP A 215 13.21 -38.69 7.56
CA ASP A 215 12.93 -40.09 7.91
C ASP A 215 11.85 -40.17 9.00
N SER A 216 10.67 -40.65 8.60
CA SER A 216 9.62 -41.28 9.42
C SER A 216 8.90 -40.50 10.53
N ASN A 217 9.18 -39.21 10.77
CA ASN A 217 8.45 -38.45 11.80
C ASN A 217 7.87 -37.09 11.35
N ASP A 218 7.43 -36.99 10.08
CA ASP A 218 6.91 -35.76 9.49
C ASP A 218 5.72 -35.17 10.27
N GLN A 219 4.84 -35.99 10.84
CA GLN A 219 3.73 -35.50 11.66
C GLN A 219 4.19 -34.83 12.96
N ASN A 220 5.21 -35.38 13.64
CA ASN A 220 5.72 -34.76 14.87
C ASN A 220 6.51 -33.48 14.55
N ARG A 221 7.20 -33.42 13.41
CA ARG A 221 7.83 -32.18 12.92
C ARG A 221 6.79 -31.09 12.66
N ILE A 222 5.69 -31.42 11.98
CA ILE A 222 4.58 -30.49 11.71
C ILE A 222 3.98 -29.98 13.02
N LYS A 223 3.72 -30.88 13.98
CA LYS A 223 3.19 -30.53 15.30
C LYS A 223 4.15 -29.60 16.05
N GLU A 224 5.43 -29.91 16.08
CA GLU A 224 6.44 -29.09 16.75
C GLU A 224 6.54 -27.68 16.14
N ARG A 225 6.60 -27.57 14.80
CA ARG A 225 6.62 -26.28 14.08
C ARG A 225 5.36 -25.47 14.37
N ALA A 226 4.20 -26.11 14.35
CA ALA A 226 2.92 -25.47 14.67
C ALA A 226 2.90 -25.00 16.12
N ASP A 227 3.37 -25.80 17.08
CA ASP A 227 3.40 -25.47 18.50
C ASP A 227 4.34 -24.28 18.77
N ILE A 228 5.52 -24.23 18.13
CA ILE A 228 6.43 -23.07 18.21
C ILE A 228 5.74 -21.80 17.72
N LEU A 229 5.03 -21.88 16.59
CA LEU A 229 4.25 -20.76 16.07
C LEU A 229 3.14 -20.35 17.05
N MET A 230 2.37 -21.30 17.58
CA MET A 230 1.27 -21.02 18.52
C MET A 230 1.79 -20.34 19.79
N ARG A 231 2.88 -20.84 20.38
CA ARG A 231 3.52 -20.21 21.56
C ARG A 231 3.93 -18.77 21.26
N ARG A 232 4.48 -18.51 20.06
CA ARG A 232 4.89 -17.16 19.66
C ARG A 232 3.69 -16.24 19.44
N VAL A 233 2.61 -16.75 18.83
CA VAL A 233 1.34 -16.03 18.65
C VAL A 233 0.73 -15.69 20.00
N GLN A 234 0.59 -16.67 20.91
CA GLN A 234 0.07 -16.47 22.26
C GLN A 234 0.91 -15.45 23.03
N LYS A 235 2.24 -15.61 23.06
CA LYS A 235 3.15 -14.67 23.72
C LYS A 235 2.96 -13.24 23.21
N LYS A 236 2.84 -13.06 21.88
CA LYS A 236 2.62 -11.74 21.28
C LYS A 236 1.24 -11.15 21.57
N LEU A 237 0.19 -11.99 21.59
CA LEU A 237 -1.17 -11.55 21.90
C LEU A 237 -1.32 -11.22 23.40
N GLN A 238 -0.60 -11.92 24.29
CA GLN A 238 -0.61 -11.67 25.74
C GLN A 238 0.32 -10.52 26.16
N SER A 239 1.39 -10.23 25.39
CA SER A 239 2.29 -9.13 25.73
C SER A 239 1.57 -7.80 25.64
N GLY A 240 1.26 -7.19 26.79
CA GLY A 240 0.66 -5.84 26.86
C GLY A 240 1.59 -4.71 26.37
N ALA A 241 2.85 -5.04 26.05
CA ALA A 241 3.89 -4.11 25.62
C ALA A 241 4.08 -4.05 24.09
N GLN A 242 3.10 -4.47 23.27
CA GLN A 242 3.22 -4.32 21.82
C GLN A 242 3.39 -2.85 21.45
N LYS A 243 4.54 -2.53 20.84
CA LYS A 243 4.77 -1.20 20.26
C LYS A 243 3.75 -1.00 19.14
N LYS A 244 2.90 0.02 19.27
CA LYS A 244 1.94 0.37 18.22
C LYS A 244 2.69 0.68 16.93
N VAL A 245 2.21 0.15 15.81
CA VAL A 245 2.75 0.46 14.49
C VAL A 245 2.69 1.97 14.27
N PRO A 246 3.81 2.65 13.95
CA PRO A 246 3.85 4.10 13.83
C PRO A 246 3.16 4.55 12.53
N LYS A 247 1.83 4.69 12.57
CA LYS A 247 1.00 5.02 11.39
C LYS A 247 1.42 6.32 10.70
N MET A 248 1.82 7.34 11.47
CA MET A 248 2.28 8.62 10.92
C MET A 248 3.56 8.45 10.09
N TYR A 249 4.52 7.64 10.54
CA TYR A 249 5.76 7.40 9.81
C TYR A 249 5.49 6.74 8.45
N ILE A 250 4.61 5.74 8.45
CA ILE A 250 4.19 5.04 7.24
C ILE A 250 3.47 6.00 6.28
N LEU A 251 2.55 6.82 6.80
CA LEU A 251 1.82 7.79 6.00
C LEU A 251 2.77 8.80 5.34
N VAL A 252 3.69 9.39 6.11
CA VAL A 252 4.70 10.34 5.59
C VAL A 252 5.57 9.67 4.51
N GLY A 253 6.02 8.44 4.73
CA GLY A 253 6.79 7.70 3.74
C GLY A 253 6.00 7.42 2.45
N LEU A 254 4.75 6.99 2.56
CA LEU A 254 3.87 6.79 1.39
C LEU A 254 3.60 8.08 0.63
N THR A 255 3.35 9.18 1.34
CA THR A 255 3.20 10.51 0.74
C THR A 255 4.47 10.94 0.01
N GLY A 256 5.64 10.71 0.61
CA GLY A 256 6.94 10.98 -0.02
C GLY A 256 7.14 10.19 -1.31
N MET A 257 6.83 8.89 -1.31
CA MET A 257 6.87 8.06 -2.53
C MET A 257 5.89 8.56 -3.60
N SER A 258 4.67 8.96 -3.22
CA SER A 258 3.69 9.50 -4.17
C SER A 258 4.17 10.80 -4.82
N ILE A 259 4.83 11.69 -4.05
CA ILE A 259 5.42 12.93 -4.58
C ILE A 259 6.56 12.60 -5.56
N LEU A 260 7.42 11.63 -5.23
CA LEU A 260 8.48 11.17 -6.12
C LEU A 260 7.92 10.58 -7.42
N LEU A 261 6.89 9.72 -7.33
CA LEU A 261 6.22 9.18 -8.52
C LEU A 261 5.60 10.29 -9.37
N LEU A 262 4.91 11.24 -8.74
CA LEU A 262 4.31 12.39 -9.43
C LEU A 262 5.38 13.22 -10.14
N SER A 263 6.52 13.47 -9.50
CA SER A 263 7.65 14.20 -10.12
C SER A 263 8.19 13.47 -11.35
N ALA A 264 8.28 12.13 -11.30
CA ALA A 264 8.67 11.33 -12.46
C ALA A 264 7.61 11.39 -13.58
N GLN A 265 6.32 11.35 -13.26
CA GLN A 265 5.26 11.56 -14.26
C GLN A 265 5.35 12.94 -14.91
N VAL A 266 5.55 14.00 -14.12
CA VAL A 266 5.72 15.37 -14.66
C VAL A 266 6.92 15.44 -15.61
N ALA A 267 8.04 14.79 -15.25
CA ALA A 267 9.20 14.71 -16.16
C ALA A 267 8.87 13.98 -17.48
N MET A 268 8.04 12.93 -17.44
CA MET A 268 7.57 12.23 -18.65
C MET A 268 6.64 13.11 -19.49
N ILE A 269 5.74 13.88 -18.88
CA ILE A 269 4.89 14.84 -19.60
C ILE A 269 5.77 15.83 -20.36
N VAL A 270 6.83 16.31 -19.71
CA VAL A 270 7.79 17.23 -20.34
C VAL A 270 8.43 16.61 -21.59
N VAL A 271 8.83 15.32 -21.55
CA VAL A 271 9.31 14.59 -22.75
C VAL A 271 8.28 14.60 -23.85
N GLU A 272 7.06 14.20 -23.52
CA GLU A 272 6.01 13.99 -24.48
C GLU A 272 5.63 15.26 -25.21
N LEU A 273 5.76 16.42 -24.56
CA LEU A 273 5.48 17.71 -25.18
C LEU A 273 6.44 18.05 -26.33
N GLY A 274 7.73 17.70 -26.24
CA GLY A 274 8.73 18.06 -27.24
C GLY A 274 9.23 16.91 -28.12
N ALA A 275 9.37 15.70 -27.57
CA ALA A 275 9.86 14.53 -28.31
C ALA A 275 8.73 13.84 -29.08
N ILE A 276 9.02 13.39 -30.31
CA ILE A 276 8.03 12.81 -31.24
C ILE A 276 8.51 11.45 -31.74
N LEU A 277 7.62 10.46 -31.70
CA LEU A 277 7.84 9.15 -32.34
C LEU A 277 7.38 9.20 -33.80
N PRO A 278 8.26 9.06 -34.81
CA PRO A 278 7.89 9.22 -36.22
C PRO A 278 6.78 8.26 -36.67
N TRP A 279 6.88 7.00 -36.27
CA TRP A 279 5.92 5.95 -36.60
C TRP A 279 4.65 5.99 -35.74
N TRP A 280 4.64 6.80 -34.68
CA TRP A 280 3.47 7.03 -33.82
C TRP A 280 3.28 8.53 -33.51
N CYS A 281 3.36 9.35 -34.55
CA CYS A 281 3.51 10.82 -34.44
C CYS A 281 2.35 11.50 -33.67
N ILE A 282 1.13 10.97 -33.83
CA ILE A 282 -0.09 11.46 -33.16
C ILE A 282 -0.04 11.22 -31.64
N SER A 283 0.69 10.21 -31.17
CA SER A 283 0.66 9.82 -29.76
C SER A 283 1.33 10.86 -28.88
N LYS A 284 0.54 11.45 -27.99
CA LYS A 284 1.00 12.35 -26.93
C LYS A 284 1.37 11.60 -25.64
N TRP A 285 1.03 10.31 -25.51
CA TRP A 285 1.11 9.55 -24.25
C TRP A 285 2.07 8.37 -24.33
N TRP A 286 2.99 8.39 -25.29
CA TRP A 286 3.81 7.22 -25.61
C TRP A 286 4.79 6.86 -24.48
N VAL A 287 5.31 7.85 -23.75
CA VAL A 287 6.23 7.62 -22.63
C VAL A 287 5.46 7.05 -21.44
N HIS A 288 4.30 7.63 -21.11
CA HIS A 288 3.43 7.10 -20.06
C HIS A 288 2.95 5.69 -20.36
N LEU A 289 2.54 5.42 -21.60
CA LEU A 289 2.10 4.09 -22.01
C LEU A 289 3.22 3.08 -21.87
N TRP A 290 4.43 3.41 -22.32
CA TRP A 290 5.61 2.58 -22.12
C TRP A 290 5.89 2.35 -20.63
N TYR A 291 5.89 3.40 -19.82
CA TYR A 291 6.13 3.30 -18.38
C TYR A 291 5.09 2.43 -17.67
N MET A 292 3.81 2.55 -18.03
CA MET A 292 2.75 1.68 -17.51
C MET A 292 2.93 0.22 -17.95
N MET A 293 3.39 -0.03 -19.18
CA MET A 293 3.75 -1.38 -19.63
C MET A 293 4.92 -1.96 -18.80
N VAL A 294 5.92 -1.15 -18.44
CA VAL A 294 7.02 -1.56 -17.56
C VAL A 294 6.48 -1.92 -16.17
N ILE A 295 5.66 -1.08 -15.56
CA ILE A 295 5.08 -1.36 -14.24
C ILE A 295 4.20 -2.62 -14.28
N LEU A 296 3.34 -2.76 -15.30
CA LEU A 296 2.42 -3.89 -15.39
C LEU A 296 3.18 -5.20 -15.64
N SER A 297 4.16 -5.20 -16.55
CA SER A 297 5.00 -6.38 -16.80
C SER A 297 5.77 -6.79 -15.55
N ALA A 298 6.30 -5.83 -14.79
CA ALA A 298 6.94 -6.11 -13.51
C ALA A 298 5.95 -6.62 -12.44
N ALA A 299 4.74 -6.07 -12.36
CA ALA A 299 3.72 -6.55 -11.43
C ALA A 299 3.31 -8.00 -11.74
N ILE A 300 3.17 -8.34 -13.03
CA ILE A 300 2.89 -9.70 -13.50
C ILE A 300 4.09 -10.62 -13.21
N ASP A 301 5.31 -10.18 -13.55
CA ASP A 301 6.53 -10.97 -13.31
C ASP A 301 6.71 -11.27 -11.82
N ASN A 302 6.45 -10.27 -10.96
CA ASN A 302 6.44 -10.45 -9.52
C ASN A 302 5.32 -11.39 -9.05
N TYR A 303 4.11 -11.29 -9.61
CA TYR A 303 3.03 -12.20 -9.22
C TYR A 303 3.34 -13.66 -9.57
N VAL A 304 3.90 -13.89 -10.77
CA VAL A 304 4.20 -15.22 -11.31
C VAL A 304 5.44 -15.86 -10.64
N GLN A 305 6.40 -15.05 -10.22
CA GLN A 305 7.61 -15.51 -9.54
C GLN A 305 7.41 -15.87 -8.07
N LEU A 306 6.29 -15.51 -7.45
CA LEU A 306 6.00 -15.95 -6.08
C LEU A 306 6.23 -17.47 -5.99
N PRO A 307 6.92 -17.98 -4.96
CA PRO A 307 7.17 -19.42 -4.83
C PRO A 307 5.96 -20.16 -4.23
N PHE A 308 4.92 -19.43 -3.83
CA PHE A 308 3.79 -19.96 -3.10
C PHE A 308 2.64 -20.29 -4.03
N GLU A 309 1.98 -21.43 -3.82
CA GLU A 309 0.75 -21.78 -4.55
C GLU A 309 -0.47 -21.16 -3.88
N LYS A 310 -0.52 -21.22 -2.54
CA LYS A 310 -1.63 -20.72 -1.73
C LYS A 310 -1.08 -19.84 -0.61
N GLN A 311 -1.82 -18.78 -0.30
CA GLN A 311 -1.51 -17.88 0.79
C GLN A 311 -2.79 -17.49 1.51
N TRP A 312 -2.78 -17.58 2.83
CA TRP A 312 -3.83 -17.09 3.70
C TRP A 312 -3.26 -16.05 4.64
N ARG A 313 -3.93 -14.91 4.73
CA ARG A 313 -3.58 -13.83 5.65
C ARG A 313 -4.66 -13.74 6.71
N LEU A 314 -4.29 -13.99 7.95
CA LEU A 314 -5.14 -13.91 9.13
C LEU A 314 -4.78 -12.66 9.91
N CYS A 315 -5.79 -11.93 10.38
CA CYS A 315 -5.61 -10.88 11.37
C CYS A 315 -6.17 -11.41 12.70
N LEU A 316 -5.29 -11.59 13.68
CA LEU A 316 -5.63 -12.01 15.03
C LEU A 316 -5.71 -10.77 15.91
N SER A 317 -6.77 -10.64 16.69
CA SER A 317 -6.90 -9.56 17.66
C SER A 317 -7.51 -10.05 18.96
N ASP A 318 -7.00 -9.56 20.09
CA ASP A 318 -7.63 -9.79 21.39
C ASP A 318 -8.99 -9.07 21.43
N VAL A 319 -10.03 -9.77 21.88
CA VAL A 319 -11.37 -9.20 22.02
C VAL A 319 -11.47 -8.59 23.42
N PRO A 320 -11.64 -7.27 23.55
CA PRO A 320 -11.63 -6.61 24.86
C PRO A 320 -12.94 -6.81 25.64
N TYR A 321 -13.87 -7.60 25.12
CA TYR A 321 -15.22 -7.77 25.66
C TYR A 321 -15.45 -9.21 26.09
N ASP A 322 -16.11 -9.38 27.23
CA ASP A 322 -16.65 -10.67 27.64
C ASP A 322 -17.88 -10.98 26.77
N LEU A 323 -17.74 -11.96 25.87
CA LEU A 323 -18.79 -12.32 24.93
C LEU A 323 -18.98 -13.83 24.79
N THR A 324 -20.22 -14.20 24.50
CA THR A 324 -20.64 -15.56 24.18
C THR A 324 -21.19 -15.58 22.76
N VAL A 325 -20.79 -16.58 21.97
CA VAL A 325 -21.28 -16.74 20.59
C VAL A 325 -22.35 -17.84 20.62
N LEU A 326 -23.57 -17.50 20.22
CA LEU A 326 -24.72 -18.40 20.17
C LEU A 326 -25.02 -18.78 18.71
N GLY A 327 -25.29 -20.06 18.47
CA GLY A 327 -25.52 -20.58 17.11
C GLY A 327 -24.30 -20.41 16.18
N GLY A 328 -24.54 -20.51 14.88
CA GLY A 328 -23.51 -20.46 13.83
C GLY A 328 -22.74 -21.76 13.66
N ASP A 329 -22.18 -21.94 12.48
CA ASP A 329 -21.41 -23.14 12.15
C ASP A 329 -19.97 -23.00 12.70
N ASP A 330 -19.48 -24.07 13.34
CA ASP A 330 -18.09 -24.17 13.80
C ASP A 330 -17.18 -24.55 12.63
N ILE A 331 -16.15 -23.75 12.36
CA ILE A 331 -15.21 -23.98 11.27
C ILE A 331 -14.43 -25.30 11.42
N THR A 332 -14.22 -25.76 12.66
CA THR A 332 -13.48 -27.00 12.96
C THR A 332 -14.33 -28.26 12.87
N ASN A 333 -15.66 -28.12 13.03
CA ASN A 333 -16.62 -29.23 13.09
C ASN A 333 -17.70 -29.14 12.01
N HIS A 334 -17.41 -28.48 10.88
CA HIS A 334 -18.42 -28.14 9.87
C HIS A 334 -19.04 -29.36 9.17
N LEU A 335 -18.29 -30.44 9.01
CA LEU A 335 -18.80 -31.69 8.42
C LEU A 335 -19.30 -32.60 9.56
N ALA A 336 -20.60 -32.88 9.58
CA ALA A 336 -21.19 -33.86 10.49
C ALA A 336 -20.70 -35.27 10.10
N GLY A 337 -19.59 -35.68 10.70
CA GLY A 337 -18.92 -36.96 10.47
C GLY A 337 -17.45 -36.79 10.84
N GLN A 338 -16.92 -37.63 11.73
CA GLN A 338 -15.62 -37.56 12.41
C GLN A 338 -14.37 -37.55 11.48
N LYS A 339 -14.32 -36.67 10.49
CA LYS A 339 -13.12 -36.44 9.68
C LYS A 339 -12.10 -35.64 10.49
N HIS A 340 -10.81 -35.88 10.20
CA HIS A 340 -9.71 -35.13 10.81
C HIS A 340 -9.93 -33.61 10.67
N GLU A 341 -9.64 -32.85 11.74
CA GLU A 341 -9.84 -31.39 11.83
C GLU A 341 -9.26 -30.62 10.62
N THR A 342 -8.17 -31.13 10.04
CA THR A 342 -7.50 -30.60 8.85
C THR A 342 -8.39 -30.64 7.61
N GLU A 343 -9.12 -31.72 7.38
CA GLU A 343 -10.05 -31.86 6.25
C GLU A 343 -11.25 -30.92 6.38
N ASN A 344 -11.73 -30.76 7.61
CA ASN A 344 -12.84 -29.84 7.91
C ASN A 344 -12.44 -28.42 7.60
N VAL A 345 -11.27 -27.96 8.06
CA VAL A 345 -10.76 -26.62 7.76
C VAL A 345 -10.50 -26.45 6.26
N LYS A 346 -9.93 -27.45 5.58
CA LYS A 346 -9.73 -27.41 4.12
C LYS A 346 -11.03 -27.19 3.36
N THR A 347 -12.11 -27.88 3.75
CA THR A 347 -13.42 -27.76 3.13
C THR A 347 -14.08 -26.43 3.50
N ALA A 348 -14.01 -26.06 4.78
CA ALA A 348 -14.53 -24.82 5.32
C ALA A 348 -13.92 -23.58 4.65
N LEU A 349 -12.62 -23.59 4.38
CA LEU A 349 -11.91 -22.48 3.72
C LEU A 349 -12.42 -22.21 2.30
N LYS A 350 -12.85 -23.27 1.58
CA LYS A 350 -13.49 -23.11 0.26
C LYS A 350 -14.91 -22.56 0.38
N GLN A 351 -15.57 -22.82 1.50
CA GLN A 351 -16.96 -22.50 1.77
C GLN A 351 -17.15 -21.32 2.73
N LEU A 352 -16.12 -20.50 3.01
CA LEU A 352 -16.16 -19.40 3.98
C LEU A 352 -17.39 -18.48 3.87
N LYS A 353 -17.90 -18.29 2.66
CA LYS A 353 -19.08 -17.44 2.39
C LYS A 353 -20.41 -18.10 2.79
N SER A 354 -20.53 -19.42 2.75
CA SER A 354 -21.77 -20.15 3.04
C SER A 354 -21.98 -20.50 4.51
N PHE A 355 -20.99 -20.29 5.39
CA PHE A 355 -21.11 -20.57 6.84
C PHE A 355 -22.29 -19.85 7.49
N LYS A 356 -23.12 -20.52 8.29
CA LYS A 356 -24.15 -19.81 9.05
C LYS A 356 -23.52 -18.86 10.06
N THR A 357 -23.98 -17.61 10.11
CA THR A 357 -23.49 -16.61 11.08
C THR A 357 -24.05 -16.90 12.47
N GLY A 358 -23.18 -16.92 13.47
CA GLY A 358 -23.54 -16.93 14.88
C GLY A 358 -23.89 -15.54 15.38
N THR A 359 -24.70 -15.47 16.43
CA THR A 359 -25.07 -14.23 17.12
C THR A 359 -24.18 -14.02 18.34
N VAL A 360 -23.75 -12.78 18.58
CA VAL A 360 -22.89 -12.45 19.72
C VAL A 360 -23.73 -11.86 20.83
N LYS A 361 -23.60 -12.41 22.03
CA LYS A 361 -24.21 -11.90 23.26
C LYS A 361 -23.11 -11.47 24.22
N PHE A 362 -23.07 -10.17 24.54
CA PHE A 362 -22.16 -9.64 25.55
C PHE A 362 -22.63 -10.04 26.95
N THR A 363 -21.70 -10.52 27.76
CA THR A 363 -21.91 -10.85 29.16
C THR A 363 -21.35 -9.71 30.01
N GLY A 364 -22.20 -8.75 30.39
CA GLY A 364 -21.79 -7.62 31.25
C GLY A 364 -22.48 -6.30 30.92
N ARG A 365 -22.10 -5.24 31.66
CA ARG A 365 -22.54 -3.86 31.35
C ARG A 365 -22.01 -3.45 29.98
N GLN A 366 -22.80 -2.65 29.26
CA GLN A 366 -22.47 -2.10 27.96
C GLN A 366 -21.15 -1.32 28.04
N GLN A 367 -20.04 -1.96 27.67
CA GLN A 367 -18.73 -1.33 27.69
C GLN A 367 -18.61 -0.36 26.51
N SER A 368 -18.10 0.84 26.78
CA SER A 368 -17.72 1.81 25.76
C SER A 368 -16.75 1.17 24.77
N ARG A 369 -16.76 1.61 23.51
CA ARG A 369 -15.88 1.09 22.44
C ARG A 369 -14.45 1.01 22.95
N ALA A 370 -13.92 -0.20 23.04
CA ALA A 370 -12.55 -0.47 23.43
C ALA A 370 -11.75 -0.84 22.17
N ASP A 371 -10.67 -0.11 21.92
CA ASP A 371 -9.74 -0.48 20.85
C ASP A 371 -9.10 -1.84 21.17
N ALA A 372 -9.04 -2.74 20.18
CA ALA A 372 -8.32 -3.99 20.34
C ALA A 372 -6.85 -3.68 20.68
N ILE A 373 -6.40 -4.20 21.83
CA ILE A 373 -5.14 -3.81 22.45
C ILE A 373 -3.95 -4.35 21.65
N ASN A 374 -4.08 -5.57 21.13
CA ASN A 374 -3.04 -6.29 20.40
C ASN A 374 -3.60 -6.84 19.08
N THR A 375 -2.92 -6.51 17.98
CA THR A 375 -3.25 -7.02 16.63
C THR A 375 -2.03 -7.67 16.01
N LEU A 376 -2.18 -8.91 15.57
CA LEU A 376 -1.12 -9.70 14.97
C LEU A 376 -1.57 -10.25 13.63
N PHE A 377 -0.79 -9.98 12.58
CA PHE A 377 -1.02 -10.58 11.27
C PHE A 377 -0.25 -11.90 11.17
N VAL A 378 -0.91 -12.96 10.75
CA VAL A 378 -0.26 -14.25 10.47
C VAL A 378 -0.50 -14.58 9.01
N GLN A 379 0.57 -14.74 8.25
CA GLN A 379 0.51 -15.21 6.88
C GLN A 379 0.96 -16.66 6.83
N VAL A 380 0.10 -17.54 6.33
CA VAL A 380 0.40 -18.96 6.09
C VAL A 380 0.52 -19.15 4.58
N SER A 381 1.67 -19.62 4.10
CA SER A 381 1.92 -19.82 2.66
C SER A 381 2.39 -21.24 2.38
N VAL A 382 1.90 -21.86 1.30
CA VAL A 382 2.30 -23.21 0.90
C VAL A 382 3.31 -23.14 -0.24
N THR A 383 4.45 -23.82 -0.10
CA THR A 383 5.43 -23.95 -1.17
C THR A 383 4.87 -24.75 -2.34
N SER A 384 5.27 -24.39 -3.55
CA SER A 384 4.90 -25.17 -4.73
C SER A 384 5.99 -26.18 -5.02
N HIS A 385 5.81 -27.41 -4.53
CA HIS A 385 6.69 -28.54 -4.88
C HIS A 385 6.30 -29.18 -6.21
N SER A 386 5.07 -28.98 -6.70
CA SER A 386 4.66 -29.55 -7.98
C SER A 386 5.31 -28.80 -9.16
N HIS A 387 6.04 -29.54 -9.98
CA HIS A 387 6.58 -29.06 -11.26
C HIS A 387 5.43 -28.91 -12.27
N ASN A 388 4.52 -27.96 -12.03
CA ASN A 388 3.38 -27.72 -12.89
C ASN A 388 3.85 -26.96 -14.14
N TRP A 389 3.79 -27.61 -15.29
CA TRP A 389 4.18 -27.04 -16.59
C TRP A 389 3.54 -25.67 -16.85
N ARG A 390 2.28 -25.47 -16.44
CA ARG A 390 1.59 -24.19 -16.60
C ARG A 390 2.28 -23.05 -15.84
N ARG A 391 2.85 -23.33 -14.66
CA ARG A 391 3.59 -22.35 -13.86
C ARG A 391 4.94 -22.02 -14.51
N THR A 392 5.64 -23.03 -14.99
CA THR A 392 6.89 -22.83 -15.73
C THR A 392 6.65 -22.03 -17.00
N PHE A 393 5.59 -22.36 -17.75
CA PHE A 393 5.20 -21.61 -18.95
C PHE A 393 4.83 -20.16 -18.63
N THR A 394 4.02 -19.91 -17.60
CA THR A 394 3.67 -18.53 -17.20
C THR A 394 4.89 -17.74 -16.73
N ARG A 395 5.85 -18.37 -16.04
CA ARG A 395 7.15 -17.76 -15.67
C ARG A 395 7.98 -17.41 -16.90
N SER A 396 8.08 -18.31 -17.87
CA SER A 396 8.77 -18.02 -19.12
C SER A 396 8.07 -16.89 -19.90
N LEU A 397 6.74 -16.92 -19.95
CA LEU A 397 5.94 -15.88 -20.61
C LEU A 397 6.13 -14.52 -19.95
N SER A 398 6.13 -14.44 -18.61
CA SER A 398 6.35 -13.17 -17.89
C SER A 398 7.74 -12.59 -18.19
N LYS A 399 8.76 -13.44 -18.30
CA LYS A 399 10.12 -13.03 -18.72
C LYS A 399 10.17 -12.56 -20.16
N ILE A 400 9.53 -13.27 -21.09
CA ILE A 400 9.44 -12.85 -22.49
C ILE A 400 8.70 -11.51 -22.60
N THR A 401 7.60 -11.33 -21.88
CA THR A 401 6.86 -10.05 -21.84
C THR A 401 7.74 -8.93 -21.29
N SER A 402 8.49 -9.16 -20.21
CA SER A 402 9.42 -8.17 -19.68
C SER A 402 10.48 -7.78 -20.72
N ILE A 403 11.12 -8.75 -21.38
CA ILE A 403 12.10 -8.51 -22.46
C ILE A 403 11.46 -7.73 -23.61
N ALA A 404 10.26 -8.12 -24.05
CA ALA A 404 9.54 -7.44 -25.13
C ALA A 404 9.24 -5.98 -24.79
N VAL A 405 8.81 -5.68 -23.56
CA VAL A 405 8.58 -4.30 -23.09
C VAL A 405 9.88 -3.48 -23.12
N PHE A 406 11.02 -4.07 -22.75
CA PHE A 406 12.31 -3.41 -22.86
C PHE A 406 12.75 -3.18 -24.32
N ILE A 407 12.53 -4.15 -25.23
CA ILE A 407 12.82 -4.00 -26.65
C ILE A 407 11.96 -2.88 -27.26
N VAL A 408 10.65 -2.88 -26.98
CA VAL A 408 9.74 -1.83 -27.45
C VAL A 408 10.15 -0.47 -26.90
N GLY A 409 10.49 -0.39 -25.61
CA GLY A 409 11.02 0.83 -25.00
C GLY A 409 12.28 1.34 -25.71
N THR A 410 13.25 0.44 -25.91
CA THR A 410 14.51 0.73 -26.60
C THR A 410 14.22 1.23 -28.02
N ALA A 411 13.33 0.58 -28.76
CA ALA A 411 12.94 1.02 -30.10
C ALA A 411 12.23 2.39 -30.08
N CYS A 412 11.34 2.65 -29.12
CA CYS A 412 10.69 3.94 -28.93
C CYS A 412 11.72 5.05 -28.67
N PHE A 413 12.62 4.87 -27.70
CA PHE A 413 13.63 5.88 -27.38
C PHE A 413 14.68 6.05 -28.49
N ALA A 414 15.03 4.98 -29.21
CA ALA A 414 15.94 5.06 -30.36
C ALA A 414 15.34 5.79 -31.56
N SER A 415 14.02 5.66 -31.74
CA SER A 415 13.30 6.30 -32.85
C SER A 415 12.79 7.70 -32.51
N ALA A 416 12.73 8.06 -31.23
CA ALA A 416 12.28 9.36 -30.77
C ALA A 416 13.16 10.48 -31.38
N GLN A 417 12.53 11.33 -32.17
CA GLN A 417 13.14 12.54 -32.71
C GLN A 417 12.88 13.70 -31.75
N LEU A 418 13.69 14.75 -31.86
CA LEU A 418 13.56 15.92 -31.00
C LEU A 418 13.82 15.63 -29.51
N LEU A 419 14.56 14.57 -29.16
CA LEU A 419 14.93 14.29 -27.78
C LEU A 419 16.31 14.88 -27.45
N SER A 420 16.33 16.06 -26.85
CA SER A 420 17.57 16.69 -26.38
C SER A 420 18.23 15.90 -25.26
N ILE A 421 19.56 15.81 -25.27
CA ILE A 421 20.37 15.18 -24.22
C ILE A 421 20.16 15.82 -22.84
N ALA A 422 19.91 17.14 -22.78
CA ALA A 422 19.66 17.85 -21.52
C ALA A 422 18.33 17.43 -20.89
N ILE A 423 17.30 17.23 -21.72
CA ILE A 423 16.00 16.74 -21.26
C ILE A 423 16.09 15.28 -20.85
N ALA A 424 16.69 14.44 -21.71
CA ALA A 424 16.99 13.04 -21.42
C ALA A 424 17.67 12.86 -20.05
N THR A 425 18.77 13.58 -19.80
CA THR A 425 19.51 13.52 -18.53
C THR A 425 18.68 14.02 -17.34
N PHE A 426 17.89 15.09 -17.51
CA PHE A 426 16.97 15.56 -16.48
C PHE A 426 15.95 14.48 -16.08
N ILE A 427 15.30 13.84 -17.05
CA ILE A 427 14.31 12.79 -16.77
C ILE A 427 14.97 11.60 -16.12
N LEU A 428 16.10 11.14 -16.66
CA LEU A 428 16.84 10.02 -16.09
C LEU A 428 17.22 10.31 -14.65
N THR A 429 17.62 11.54 -14.33
CA THR A 429 17.93 11.98 -12.96
C THR A 429 16.69 11.95 -12.07
N CYS A 430 15.55 12.48 -12.53
CA CYS A 430 14.28 12.44 -11.79
C CYS A 430 13.80 11.01 -11.54
N VAL A 431 13.89 10.16 -12.56
CA VAL A 431 13.53 8.75 -12.56
C VAL A 431 14.43 7.94 -11.64
N LEU A 432 15.75 8.08 -11.78
CA LEU A 432 16.73 7.44 -10.91
C LEU A 432 16.60 7.92 -9.48
N GLY A 433 16.43 9.23 -9.28
CA GLY A 433 16.16 9.81 -7.97
C GLY A 433 14.92 9.19 -7.34
N ALA A 434 13.79 9.13 -8.05
CA ALA A 434 12.58 8.48 -7.58
C ALA A 434 12.80 6.99 -7.26
N GLY A 435 13.54 6.25 -8.09
CA GLY A 435 13.87 4.84 -7.86
C GLY A 435 14.77 4.60 -6.64
N VAL A 436 15.82 5.41 -6.45
CA VAL A 436 16.75 5.28 -5.33
C VAL A 436 16.12 5.76 -4.02
N PHE A 437 15.46 6.93 -4.01
CA PHE A 437 14.83 7.45 -2.81
C PHE A 437 13.61 6.63 -2.41
N SER A 438 12.81 6.11 -3.35
CA SER A 438 11.69 5.22 -2.99
C SER A 438 12.19 3.97 -2.26
N ARG A 439 13.30 3.36 -2.67
CA ARG A 439 13.93 2.24 -1.96
C ARG A 439 14.37 2.62 -0.55
N ALA A 440 15.02 3.77 -0.39
CA ALA A 440 15.43 4.27 0.92
C ALA A 440 14.21 4.46 1.84
N ILE A 441 13.13 5.07 1.33
CA ILE A 441 11.88 5.26 2.07
C ILE A 441 11.23 3.90 2.38
N THR A 442 11.21 2.94 1.45
CA THR A 442 10.69 1.58 1.69
C THR A 442 11.47 0.91 2.82
N SER A 443 12.80 0.95 2.76
CA SER A 443 13.66 0.38 3.80
C SER A 443 13.40 1.03 5.16
N TRP A 444 13.22 2.36 5.19
CA TRP A 444 12.86 3.11 6.38
C TRP A 444 11.47 2.73 6.95
N ILE A 445 10.45 2.63 6.10
CA ILE A 445 9.10 2.19 6.49
C ILE A 445 9.14 0.78 7.06
N VAL A 446 9.80 -0.15 6.37
CA VAL A 446 9.92 -1.55 6.78
C VAL A 446 10.67 -1.65 8.10
N ALA A 447 11.77 -0.92 8.27
CA ALA A 447 12.48 -0.86 9.55
C ALA A 447 11.59 -0.35 10.69
N GLY A 448 10.77 0.68 10.43
CA GLY A 448 9.81 1.20 11.39
C GLY A 448 8.73 0.17 11.77
N ILE A 449 8.19 -0.55 10.78
CA ILE A 449 7.21 -1.62 11.02
C ILE A 449 7.83 -2.79 11.78
N GLU A 450 9.07 -3.16 11.47
CA GLU A 450 9.80 -4.25 12.13
C GLU A 450 9.95 -4.03 13.63
N THR A 451 10.07 -2.77 14.09
CA THR A 451 10.13 -2.48 15.54
C THR A 451 8.87 -2.90 16.30
N ALA A 452 7.73 -3.02 15.63
CA ALA A 452 6.47 -3.48 16.20
C ALA A 452 6.24 -4.99 16.03
N ASP A 453 7.06 -5.67 15.21
CA ASP A 453 6.93 -7.08 14.83
C ASP A 453 5.46 -7.53 14.59
N PRO A 454 4.67 -6.81 13.74
CA PRO A 454 3.22 -6.99 13.67
C PRO A 454 2.79 -8.19 12.81
N MET A 455 3.75 -8.88 12.19
CA MET A 455 3.46 -9.94 11.23
C MET A 455 4.34 -11.17 11.47
N LEU A 456 3.73 -12.35 11.45
CA LEU A 456 4.42 -13.65 11.42
C LEU A 456 4.14 -14.30 10.07
N HIS A 457 5.19 -14.77 9.40
CA HIS A 457 5.07 -15.55 8.16
C HIS A 457 5.46 -16.99 8.45
N PHE A 458 4.52 -17.90 8.22
CA PHE A 458 4.73 -19.34 8.27
C PHE A 458 4.69 -19.89 6.84
N VAL A 459 5.75 -20.60 6.46
CA VAL A 459 5.86 -21.28 5.17
C VAL A 459 5.72 -22.78 5.43
N ALA A 460 4.61 -23.34 4.95
CA ALA A 460 4.32 -24.76 4.99
C ALA A 460 4.89 -25.43 3.73
N ASP A 461 5.46 -26.61 3.90
CA ASP A 461 5.95 -27.42 2.78
C ASP A 461 4.77 -28.11 2.07
N GLU A 462 3.78 -28.53 2.84
CA GLU A 462 2.60 -29.23 2.33
C GLU A 462 1.30 -28.48 2.63
N ASP A 463 0.29 -28.72 1.80
CA ASP A 463 -1.07 -28.23 2.02
C ASP A 463 -1.61 -28.67 3.39
N GLU A 464 -1.34 -29.92 3.80
CA GLU A 464 -1.82 -30.50 5.06
C GLU A 464 -1.25 -29.78 6.29
N GLU A 465 0.05 -29.48 6.27
CA GLU A 465 0.71 -28.69 7.32
C GLU A 465 0.09 -27.29 7.42
N ALA A 466 -0.20 -26.63 6.30
CA ALA A 466 -0.86 -25.34 6.31
C ALA A 466 -2.29 -25.41 6.91
N TYR A 467 -3.09 -26.41 6.52
CA TYR A 467 -4.43 -26.57 7.10
C TYR A 467 -4.38 -26.92 8.59
N TYR A 468 -3.40 -27.71 9.02
CA TYR A 468 -3.16 -28.01 10.43
C TYR A 468 -2.85 -26.74 11.23
N VAL A 469 -1.94 -25.90 10.73
CA VAL A 469 -1.60 -24.63 11.35
C VAL A 469 -2.80 -23.68 11.37
N LEU A 470 -3.58 -23.60 10.29
CA LEU A 470 -4.80 -22.79 10.25
C LEU A 470 -5.83 -23.26 11.27
N ALA A 471 -6.05 -24.57 11.39
CA ALA A 471 -6.94 -25.14 12.42
C ALA A 471 -6.50 -24.72 13.82
N ARG A 472 -5.20 -24.87 14.13
CA ARG A 472 -4.62 -24.46 15.41
C ARG A 472 -4.78 -22.97 15.68
N LEU A 473 -4.60 -22.10 14.67
CA LEU A 473 -4.81 -20.65 14.80
C LEU A 473 -6.26 -20.29 15.17
N PHE A 474 -7.25 -21.01 14.63
CA PHE A 474 -8.66 -20.81 15.00
C PHE A 474 -9.01 -21.33 16.41
N MET A 475 -8.22 -22.27 16.93
CA MET A 475 -8.41 -22.87 18.26
C MET A 475 -7.68 -22.12 19.38
N ILE A 476 -6.96 -21.03 19.07
CA ILE A 476 -6.20 -20.29 20.08
C ILE A 476 -7.15 -19.72 21.14
N ASN A 477 -6.90 -20.14 22.36
CA ASN A 477 -7.44 -19.53 23.57
C ASN A 477 -6.30 -18.87 24.34
N LEU A 478 -6.58 -17.70 24.89
CA LEU A 478 -5.66 -16.98 25.75
C LEU A 478 -6.06 -17.30 27.20
N ASP A 479 -5.28 -18.15 27.85
CA ASP A 479 -5.41 -18.37 29.29
C ASP A 479 -4.77 -17.17 29.98
N ASP A 480 -5.60 -16.31 30.59
CA ASP A 480 -5.14 -15.21 31.40
C ASP A 480 -5.03 -15.70 32.84
N THR A 481 -3.81 -15.87 33.34
CA THR A 481 -3.58 -16.30 34.73
C THR A 481 -4.13 -15.30 35.75
N ALA A 482 -4.38 -14.05 35.34
CA ALA A 482 -4.84 -12.98 36.22
C ALA A 482 -6.36 -12.77 36.24
N LYS A 483 -7.12 -13.32 35.28
CA LYS A 483 -8.58 -13.19 35.23
C LYS A 483 -9.24 -14.55 34.96
N PRO A 484 -10.27 -14.95 35.72
CA PRO A 484 -10.94 -16.24 35.52
C PRO A 484 -11.73 -16.30 34.20
N THR A 485 -11.97 -15.17 33.53
CA THR A 485 -12.61 -15.14 32.21
C THR A 485 -11.56 -15.32 31.11
N ARG A 486 -11.62 -16.45 30.40
CA ARG A 486 -10.78 -16.73 29.23
C ARG A 486 -11.00 -15.65 28.18
N ARG A 487 -9.94 -14.93 27.82
CA ARG A 487 -10.01 -13.93 26.75
C ARG A 487 -10.15 -14.63 25.41
N LYS A 488 -11.12 -14.17 24.62
CA LYS A 488 -11.40 -14.74 23.30
C LYS A 488 -10.57 -14.02 22.25
N VAL A 489 -9.98 -14.81 21.34
CA VAL A 489 -9.29 -14.27 20.17
C VAL A 489 -10.27 -14.16 19.02
N GLN A 490 -10.25 -13.00 18.36
CA GLN A 490 -10.90 -12.81 17.08
C GLN A 490 -9.92 -13.13 15.96
N VAL A 491 -10.38 -13.92 15.00
CA VAL A 491 -9.63 -14.27 13.79
C VAL A 491 -10.37 -13.74 12.58
N GLU A 492 -9.74 -12.87 11.81
CA GLU A 492 -10.27 -12.39 10.55
C GLU A 492 -9.55 -13.05 9.37
N LEU A 493 -10.31 -13.67 8.49
CA LEU A 493 -9.81 -14.32 7.28
C LEU A 493 -10.65 -13.95 6.06
N GLY A 494 -10.04 -13.28 5.08
CA GLY A 494 -10.70 -12.92 3.83
C GLY A 494 -11.91 -12.00 4.02
N GLY A 495 -11.93 -11.19 5.09
CA GLY A 495 -13.05 -10.34 5.48
C GLY A 495 -14.13 -11.03 6.32
N ASN A 496 -14.04 -12.35 6.54
CA ASN A 496 -14.92 -13.06 7.47
C ASN A 496 -14.32 -12.97 8.88
N ILE A 497 -15.16 -12.65 9.87
CA ILE A 497 -14.73 -12.47 11.26
C ILE A 497 -15.22 -13.66 12.07
N PHE A 498 -14.27 -14.35 12.69
CA PHE A 498 -14.49 -15.52 13.54
C PHE A 498 -14.16 -15.17 14.98
N VAL A 499 -15.00 -15.59 15.90
CA VAL A 499 -14.67 -15.65 17.33
C VAL A 499 -15.16 -16.99 17.83
N ASP A 500 -14.35 -17.64 18.66
CA ASP A 500 -14.68 -18.96 19.20
C ASP A 500 -15.00 -19.97 18.09
N ARG A 501 -14.18 -19.95 17.02
CA ARG A 501 -14.29 -20.80 15.81
C ARG A 501 -15.54 -20.61 14.95
N ARG A 502 -16.45 -19.72 15.33
CA ARG A 502 -17.70 -19.47 14.61
C ARG A 502 -17.68 -18.13 13.89
N ARG A 503 -18.27 -18.09 12.69
CA ARG A 503 -18.37 -16.86 11.90
C ARG A 503 -19.43 -15.95 12.52
N ILE A 504 -19.09 -14.73 12.88
CA ILE A 504 -20.05 -13.75 13.41
C ILE A 504 -20.59 -12.88 12.28
N THR A 505 -19.69 -12.30 11.50
CA THR A 505 -20.04 -11.31 10.49
C THR A 505 -19.00 -11.27 9.38
N THR A 506 -19.29 -10.48 8.35
CA THR A 506 -18.41 -10.29 7.21
C THR A 506 -18.20 -8.80 6.95
N ARG A 507 -16.99 -8.44 6.51
CA ARG A 507 -16.64 -7.10 6.05
C ARG A 507 -15.98 -7.18 4.68
N SER A 508 -15.98 -6.07 3.95
CA SER A 508 -15.27 -5.97 2.68
C SER A 508 -13.79 -6.33 2.86
N PRO A 509 -13.22 -7.24 2.05
CA PRO A 509 -11.81 -7.62 2.16
C PRO A 509 -10.86 -6.56 1.59
N TRP A 510 -11.38 -5.58 0.85
CA TRP A 510 -10.58 -4.61 0.10
C TRP A 510 -9.67 -3.74 0.96
N PRO A 511 -10.13 -3.14 2.08
CA PRO A 511 -9.23 -2.38 2.95
C PRO A 511 -8.04 -3.23 3.43
N ALA A 512 -8.28 -4.48 3.84
CA ALA A 512 -7.22 -5.39 4.30
C ALA A 512 -6.27 -5.78 3.16
N ARG A 513 -6.79 -5.94 1.94
CA ARG A 513 -5.98 -6.24 0.75
C ARG A 513 -5.11 -5.07 0.29
N PHE A 514 -5.54 -3.82 0.44
CA PHE A 514 -4.75 -2.66 0.00
C PHE A 514 -3.85 -2.10 1.09
N LEU A 515 -4.40 -1.89 2.29
CA LEU A 515 -3.70 -1.25 3.40
C LEU A 515 -2.91 -2.24 4.25
N GLY A 516 -3.24 -3.53 4.17
CA GLY A 516 -2.57 -4.58 4.93
C GLY A 516 -2.57 -4.29 6.43
N ILE A 517 -1.39 -4.14 7.04
CA ILE A 517 -1.25 -3.96 8.50
C ILE A 517 -1.86 -2.66 9.03
N LEU A 518 -2.11 -1.67 8.15
CA LEU A 518 -2.70 -0.39 8.55
C LEU A 518 -4.21 -0.50 8.82
N THR A 519 -4.87 -1.59 8.38
CA THR A 519 -6.29 -1.76 8.67
C THR A 519 -6.52 -1.97 10.15
N SER A 520 -7.45 -1.20 10.71
CA SER A 520 -7.95 -1.48 12.05
C SER A 520 -8.62 -2.86 12.08
N PRO A 521 -8.47 -3.62 13.17
CA PRO A 521 -9.24 -4.84 13.38
C PRO A 521 -10.73 -4.50 13.39
N TYR A 522 -11.56 -5.48 13.07
CA TYR A 522 -12.99 -5.28 13.13
C TYR A 522 -13.44 -5.24 14.60
N ASP A 523 -14.21 -4.22 14.98
CA ASP A 523 -14.81 -4.11 16.31
C ASP A 523 -16.10 -4.95 16.36
N VAL A 524 -16.07 -6.07 17.10
CA VAL A 524 -17.22 -6.98 17.25
C VAL A 524 -18.45 -6.26 17.82
N ALA A 525 -18.26 -5.24 18.65
CA ALA A 525 -19.36 -4.48 19.22
C ALA A 525 -20.19 -3.77 18.14
N ARG A 526 -19.55 -3.37 17.03
CA ARG A 526 -20.23 -2.77 15.90
C ARG A 526 -21.25 -3.71 15.24
N ALA A 527 -20.98 -5.01 15.20
CA ALA A 527 -21.91 -5.99 14.65
C ALA A 527 -23.19 -6.04 15.49
N VAL A 528 -23.06 -6.08 16.82
CA VAL A 528 -24.19 -6.22 17.74
C VAL A 528 -25.06 -4.97 17.79
N TYR A 529 -24.44 -3.78 17.80
CA TYR A 529 -25.20 -2.53 17.85
C TYR A 529 -25.90 -2.23 16.52
N LYS A 530 -25.32 -2.60 15.38
CA LYS A 530 -25.96 -2.37 14.08
C LYS A 530 -27.27 -3.15 13.95
N THR A 531 -27.30 -4.40 14.41
CA THR A 531 -28.53 -5.23 14.37
C THR A 531 -29.67 -4.62 15.16
N LYS A 532 -29.38 -4.01 16.33
CA LYS A 532 -30.42 -3.34 17.13
C LYS A 532 -31.00 -2.08 16.48
N GLU A 533 -30.26 -1.45 15.57
CA GLU A 533 -30.70 -0.23 14.88
C GLU A 533 -31.55 -0.58 13.64
N ASP A 534 -31.23 -1.68 12.93
CA ASP A 534 -32.03 -2.18 11.80
C ASP A 534 -33.30 -2.92 12.26
N ASP A 535 -33.28 -3.63 13.40
CA ASP A 535 -34.48 -4.24 14.01
C ASP A 535 -35.33 -3.20 14.79
N GLY A 536 -34.77 -2.01 14.99
CA GLY A 536 -35.42 -0.84 15.56
C GLY A 536 -36.25 -0.10 14.52
N VAL A 537 -37.24 -0.76 13.91
CA VAL A 537 -38.45 -0.05 13.48
C VAL A 537 -39.03 0.52 14.76
N TYR A 538 -38.73 1.80 15.03
CA TYR A 538 -39.45 2.56 16.02
C TYR A 538 -40.90 2.57 15.57
N ASP A 539 -41.71 1.72 16.19
CA ASP A 539 -43.15 1.72 16.08
C ASP A 539 -43.66 2.96 16.83
N LEU A 540 -43.40 4.14 16.23
CA LEU A 540 -43.85 5.45 16.70
C LEU A 540 -45.38 5.52 16.78
N HIS A 541 -46.10 4.57 16.17
CA HIS A 541 -47.55 4.47 16.26
C HIS A 541 -48.08 3.81 17.54
N ASN A 542 -47.24 3.12 18.31
CA ASN A 542 -47.67 2.46 19.56
C ASN A 542 -47.37 3.29 20.82
N LEU A 543 -46.86 4.52 20.68
CA LEU A 543 -46.73 5.47 21.80
C LEU A 543 -47.88 6.48 21.92
N GLU A 544 -48.82 6.51 20.97
CA GLU A 544 -49.90 7.52 20.94
C GLU A 544 -51.31 6.94 21.24
N SER A 545 -51.45 5.61 21.40
CA SER A 545 -52.74 4.93 21.61
C SER A 545 -52.98 4.42 23.04
N GLY A 546 -52.11 4.77 23.99
CA GLY A 546 -52.17 4.28 25.37
C GLY A 546 -52.42 5.36 26.41
N LEU A 547 -53.39 6.25 26.20
CA LEU A 547 -53.78 7.25 27.20
C LEU A 547 -55.28 7.46 27.21
N ASP A 548 -56.03 6.45 27.70
CA ASP A 548 -57.33 6.69 28.31
C ASP A 548 -57.73 5.60 29.32
N ARG A 549 -58.22 6.08 30.47
CA ARG A 549 -59.01 5.42 31.53
C ARG A 549 -58.35 4.56 32.63
N THR A 550 -58.17 5.26 33.77
CA THR A 550 -58.64 4.90 35.14
C THR A 550 -58.08 3.65 35.84
N SER A 551 -57.20 3.82 36.83
CA SER A 551 -57.58 3.96 38.25
C SER A 551 -56.37 3.91 39.20
N SER A 552 -56.48 4.72 40.24
CA SER A 552 -55.61 4.98 41.39
C SER A 552 -54.76 3.82 41.96
N SER A 553 -53.47 4.03 42.14
CA SER A 553 -52.87 4.50 43.42
C SER A 553 -51.36 4.21 43.51
N GLN A 554 -50.65 5.13 44.16
CA GLN A 554 -49.23 5.06 44.60
C GLN A 554 -48.14 5.29 43.54
N GLN A 555 -47.84 6.57 43.32
CA GLN A 555 -46.49 7.05 43.00
C GLN A 555 -45.65 7.15 44.29
N PRO A 556 -44.31 7.10 44.17
CA PRO A 556 -43.63 8.39 44.31
C PRO A 556 -42.83 8.77 43.06
N LEU A 557 -42.96 10.05 42.76
CA LEU A 557 -42.27 10.84 41.76
C LEU A 557 -40.75 10.64 41.77
N LEU A 558 -40.15 10.52 40.59
CA LEU A 558 -38.88 11.18 40.24
C LEU A 558 -38.77 11.30 38.72
N ARG A 559 -39.10 12.50 38.23
CA ARG A 559 -38.87 12.94 36.84
C ARG A 559 -37.44 13.51 36.75
N PRO A 560 -36.68 13.27 35.67
CA PRO A 560 -35.35 13.85 35.52
C PRO A 560 -35.44 15.29 35.02
N ALA A 561 -34.80 16.21 35.75
CA ALA A 561 -34.55 17.57 35.27
C ALA A 561 -33.27 17.58 34.42
N LEU A 562 -33.44 17.68 33.11
CA LEU A 562 -32.44 18.26 32.21
C LEU A 562 -32.41 19.76 32.46
N THR A 563 -31.26 20.28 32.87
CA THR A 563 -30.61 21.55 32.45
C THR A 563 -29.72 22.09 33.57
N SER A 564 -28.41 22.02 33.39
CA SER A 564 -27.53 23.12 33.79
C SER A 564 -26.22 23.06 33.01
N LYS A 565 -25.97 24.14 32.27
CA LYS A 565 -24.62 24.59 31.93
C LYS A 565 -23.89 24.85 33.23
N SER A 566 -22.67 24.34 33.40
CA SER A 566 -21.71 24.96 34.30
C SER A 566 -20.30 24.38 34.10
N THR A 567 -19.43 25.28 33.62
CA THR A 567 -18.06 25.52 34.10
C THR A 567 -17.04 24.39 34.11
N PHE A 568 -16.20 24.46 33.08
CA PHE A 568 -14.83 23.99 33.02
C PHE A 568 -14.07 24.43 34.29
N LYS A 569 -13.65 23.46 35.11
CA LYS A 569 -12.70 23.65 36.21
C LYS A 569 -11.54 22.69 35.98
N THR A 570 -10.45 23.25 35.50
CA THR A 570 -9.12 22.66 35.48
C THR A 570 -8.60 22.57 36.90
N ASP A 571 -8.36 21.37 37.39
CA ASP A 571 -7.46 21.10 38.51
C ASP A 571 -6.79 19.75 38.27
N ILE A 572 -5.56 19.77 37.73
CA ILE A 572 -4.54 18.77 38.02
C ILE A 572 -3.22 19.52 38.21
N SER A 573 -2.98 19.93 39.45
CA SER A 573 -1.63 19.98 40.01
C SER A 573 -1.27 18.56 40.43
N GLU A 574 -0.44 17.88 39.65
CA GLU A 574 0.36 16.76 40.16
C GLU A 574 1.81 17.01 39.74
N THR A 575 2.50 17.62 40.69
CA THR A 575 3.95 17.61 40.85
C THR A 575 4.44 16.16 40.97
N VAL A 576 5.10 15.65 39.94
CA VAL A 576 5.97 14.48 40.06
C VAL A 576 7.41 14.95 39.87
N SER A 577 8.17 14.73 40.94
CA SER A 577 9.60 14.97 41.11
C SER A 577 10.43 14.34 39.99
N MET A 578 11.16 15.18 39.28
CA MET A 578 12.28 14.76 38.43
C MET A 578 13.38 14.19 39.33
N ASN A 579 13.54 12.87 39.30
CA ASN A 579 14.71 12.21 39.86
C ASN A 579 15.89 12.44 38.91
N ARG A 580 16.74 13.39 39.29
CA ARG A 580 18.03 13.72 38.67
C ARG A 580 19.04 12.67 39.14
N GLN A 581 19.27 11.61 38.37
CA GLN A 581 20.47 10.78 38.49
C GLN A 581 20.69 9.99 37.19
N ALA A 582 21.95 9.90 36.75
CA ALA A 582 22.45 9.25 35.54
C ALA A 582 22.64 10.12 34.27
N LEU A 583 23.30 11.26 34.43
CA LEU A 583 24.19 11.83 33.41
C LEU A 583 25.63 11.76 33.94
N SER A 584 26.28 10.61 33.76
CA SER A 584 27.74 10.48 33.84
C SER A 584 28.19 9.14 33.23
N ARG A 585 28.38 9.11 31.92
CA ARG A 585 29.40 8.22 31.34
C ARG A 585 30.19 9.01 30.33
N GLN A 586 31.24 9.64 30.87
CA GLN A 586 32.36 10.19 30.15
C GLN A 586 32.96 9.13 29.22
N SER A 587 33.28 9.62 28.03
CA SER A 587 34.34 9.19 27.14
C SER A 587 35.55 8.61 27.89
N THR A 588 35.83 7.32 27.68
CA THR A 588 37.15 6.74 27.90
C THR A 588 37.40 5.74 26.78
N PHE A 589 38.12 6.14 25.74
CA PHE A 589 38.84 5.22 24.85
C PHE A 589 40.08 5.96 24.31
N GLN A 590 41.10 6.03 25.16
CA GLN A 590 42.51 6.05 24.75
C GLN A 590 42.83 4.68 24.12
N SER A 591 43.38 4.63 22.90
CA SER A 591 44.84 4.63 22.66
C SER A 591 45.56 3.47 23.36
N LEU A 592 45.76 2.37 22.60
CA LEU A 592 46.88 1.40 22.64
C LEU A 592 46.41 0.18 21.77
N GLY A 593 47.16 -0.38 20.83
CA GLY A 593 48.57 -0.25 20.58
C GLY A 593 48.99 -0.67 19.17
N ARG A 594 50.24 -0.32 18.94
CA ARG A 594 51.11 -0.52 17.79
C ARG A 594 52.16 -1.52 18.23
N ILE A 595 52.24 -2.72 17.63
CA ILE A 595 53.38 -3.68 17.67
C ILE A 595 53.28 -4.48 16.35
N SER A 596 54.07 -4.11 15.33
CA SER A 596 55.37 -4.70 14.89
C SER A 596 55.16 -5.97 14.05
N SER A 597 55.41 -5.90 12.74
CA SER A 597 56.61 -6.48 12.08
C SER A 597 56.60 -8.02 12.06
N ASP A 598 56.05 -8.58 10.98
CA ASP A 598 56.82 -9.24 9.91
C ASP A 598 56.08 -9.05 8.58
#